data_AF-A0A974RY11-F1
#
_entry.id   AF-A0A974RY11-F1
#
_cell.length_a   1.000
_cell.length_b   1.000
_cell.length_c   1.000
_cell.angle_alpha   90.00
_cell.angle_beta   90.00
_cell.angle_gamma   90.00
#
_symmetry.space_group_name_H-M   'P 1'
#
loop_
_entity.id
_entity.type
_entity.pdbx_description
1 polymer ?
#
loop_
_entity_poly.entity_id
_entity_poly.type
_entity_poly.pdbx_seq_one_letter_code
_entity_poly.pdbx_strand_id
1 'polypeptide(L)'
;MTYQAYFQTVNSLTDYKKQQMANIYFQYYQGSDLERFYNDLESKNEVLFLEHKGQIVGFTTIEFYSFQQKMIVYSGDTIVMPEHWQQQSLHAAWIQRMGKLKQENPTTPLYWFLLVKGYRTYKYLIVFAKKFYPHWDETQPTLKQLADQLAIAKFADLYNVQTGVVECPSDYGYLKEDLTEIAAHEQQKKSSQFFLSKNPNYYQGHELVCLCELSADNLQRRAQKLFLDTNIEYRNE
;
A
#
# COMPACT_ATOMS: atom_id res chain seq x y z
N MET A 1 1.58 -11.63 23.95
CA MET A 1 1.51 -12.41 22.70
C MET A 1 1.96 -11.48 21.59
N THR A 2 3.15 -11.70 21.06
CA THR A 2 3.92 -10.65 20.38
C THR A 2 3.78 -10.82 18.87
N TYR A 3 3.23 -9.80 18.20
CA TYR A 3 3.32 -9.68 16.75
C TYR A 3 4.74 -9.28 16.37
N GLN A 4 5.27 -9.90 15.33
CA GLN A 4 6.58 -9.56 14.76
C GLN A 4 6.39 -9.11 13.31
N ALA A 5 7.13 -8.09 12.90
CA ALA A 5 7.12 -7.63 11.53
C ALA A 5 8.56 -7.48 11.06
N TYR A 6 8.88 -8.07 9.90
CA TYR A 6 10.23 -8.09 9.36
C TYR A 6 10.20 -8.06 7.84
N PHE A 7 11.26 -7.53 7.26
CA PHE A 7 11.47 -7.45 5.83
C PHE A 7 12.28 -8.64 5.32
N GLN A 8 11.96 -9.06 4.10
CA GLN A 8 12.82 -9.90 3.28
C GLN A 8 12.90 -9.31 1.88
N THR A 9 14.01 -9.57 1.17
CA THR A 9 14.07 -9.26 -0.26
C THR A 9 13.28 -10.31 -1.03
N VAL A 10 12.63 -9.92 -2.14
CA VAL A 10 11.89 -10.89 -2.97
C VAL A 10 12.78 -12.03 -3.46
N ASN A 11 14.03 -11.70 -3.80
CA ASN A 11 15.02 -12.67 -4.28
C ASN A 11 15.46 -13.68 -3.20
N SER A 12 15.24 -13.40 -1.92
CA SER A 12 15.56 -14.33 -0.83
C SER A 12 14.36 -15.19 -0.41
N LEU A 13 13.18 -15.03 -1.03
CA LEU A 13 12.00 -15.82 -0.69
C LEU A 13 12.11 -17.26 -1.18
N THR A 14 11.95 -18.21 -0.27
CA THR A 14 11.79 -19.63 -0.60
C THR A 14 10.44 -19.89 -1.26
N ASP A 15 10.35 -20.94 -2.07
CA ASP A 15 9.08 -21.35 -2.70
C ASP A 15 7.99 -21.64 -1.65
N TYR A 16 8.37 -22.16 -0.50
CA TYR A 16 7.47 -22.37 0.63
C TYR A 16 6.84 -21.05 1.11
N LYS A 17 7.64 -19.99 1.30
CA LYS A 17 7.11 -18.67 1.69
C LYS A 17 6.25 -18.05 0.60
N LYS A 18 6.66 -18.14 -0.66
CA LYS A 18 5.86 -17.68 -1.80
C LYS A 18 4.49 -18.37 -1.83
N GLN A 19 4.46 -19.69 -1.58
CA GLN A 19 3.21 -20.45 -1.49
C GLN A 19 2.36 -20.03 -0.28
N GLN A 20 2.96 -19.75 0.88
CA GLN A 20 2.23 -19.21 2.03
C GLN A 20 1.59 -17.85 1.71
N MET A 21 2.32 -16.96 1.03
CA MET A 21 1.78 -15.68 0.57
C MET A 21 0.60 -15.88 -0.38
N ALA A 22 0.74 -16.74 -1.39
CA ALA A 22 -0.33 -17.05 -2.33
C ALA A 22 -1.56 -17.62 -1.61
N ASN A 23 -1.37 -18.54 -0.66
CA ASN A 23 -2.47 -19.11 0.13
C ASN A 23 -3.24 -18.03 0.90
N ILE A 24 -2.53 -17.09 1.55
CA ILE A 24 -3.16 -15.96 2.23
C ILE A 24 -3.87 -15.05 1.22
N TYR A 25 -3.23 -14.73 0.10
CA TYR A 25 -3.80 -13.87 -0.94
C TYR A 25 -5.14 -14.43 -1.45
N PHE A 26 -5.17 -15.70 -1.91
CA PHE A 26 -6.38 -16.32 -2.47
C PHE A 26 -7.47 -16.65 -1.43
N GLN A 27 -7.17 -16.57 -0.13
CA GLN A 27 -8.21 -16.58 0.90
C GLN A 27 -9.06 -15.30 0.88
N TYR A 28 -8.50 -14.17 0.45
CA TYR A 28 -9.15 -12.85 0.58
C TYR A 28 -9.35 -12.11 -0.76
N TYR A 29 -8.61 -12.50 -1.79
CA TYR A 29 -8.71 -11.96 -3.14
C TYR A 29 -9.37 -12.96 -4.10
N GLN A 30 -10.01 -12.43 -5.13
CA GLN A 30 -10.62 -13.13 -6.27
C GLN A 30 -10.21 -12.44 -7.57
N GLY A 31 -10.50 -13.08 -8.72
CA GLY A 31 -10.20 -12.51 -10.03
C GLY A 31 -8.70 -12.38 -10.28
N SER A 32 -7.91 -13.39 -9.89
CA SER A 32 -6.48 -13.50 -10.19
C SER A 32 -6.10 -14.98 -10.17
N ASP A 33 -4.90 -15.33 -10.61
CA ASP A 33 -4.34 -16.68 -10.60
C ASP A 33 -2.90 -16.69 -10.10
N LEU A 34 -2.35 -17.89 -9.88
CA LEU A 34 -1.00 -18.07 -9.35
C LEU A 34 0.07 -17.44 -10.25
N GLU A 35 -0.09 -17.52 -11.56
CA GLU A 35 0.86 -16.97 -12.52
C GLU A 35 0.93 -15.44 -12.37
N ARG A 36 -0.22 -14.77 -12.35
CA ARG A 36 -0.31 -13.33 -12.16
C ARG A 36 0.23 -12.91 -10.79
N PHE A 37 -0.11 -13.64 -9.73
CA PHE A 37 0.40 -13.37 -8.38
C PHE A 37 1.93 -13.43 -8.33
N TYR A 38 2.54 -14.48 -8.90
CA TYR A 38 3.99 -14.61 -8.90
C TYR A 38 4.68 -13.59 -9.81
N ASN A 39 4.10 -13.30 -10.99
CA ASN A 39 4.61 -12.25 -11.87
C ASN A 39 4.57 -10.86 -11.20
N ASP A 40 3.51 -10.54 -10.45
CA ASP A 40 3.46 -9.30 -9.67
C ASP A 40 4.54 -9.28 -8.58
N LEU A 41 4.70 -10.38 -7.84
CA LEU A 41 5.68 -10.50 -6.77
C LEU A 41 7.11 -10.33 -7.27
N GLU A 42 7.46 -10.90 -8.43
CA GLU A 42 8.78 -10.79 -9.05
C GLU A 42 9.16 -9.34 -9.41
N SER A 43 8.17 -8.49 -9.66
CA SER A 43 8.40 -7.07 -9.94
C SER A 43 8.79 -6.26 -8.68
N LYS A 44 8.69 -6.85 -7.48
CA LYS A 44 8.85 -6.15 -6.20
C LYS A 44 10.27 -6.34 -5.67
N ASN A 45 10.70 -5.44 -4.79
CA ASN A 45 12.05 -5.49 -4.18
C ASN A 45 12.02 -6.16 -2.82
N GLU A 46 11.05 -5.80 -1.98
CA GLU A 46 10.94 -6.25 -0.61
C GLU A 46 9.51 -6.74 -0.30
N VAL A 47 9.42 -7.67 0.65
CA VAL A 47 8.18 -8.06 1.30
C VAL A 47 8.32 -7.80 2.79
N LEU A 48 7.34 -7.11 3.37
CA LEU A 48 7.18 -6.97 4.80
C LEU A 48 6.15 -7.99 5.28
N PHE A 49 6.59 -8.94 6.10
CA PHE A 49 5.72 -9.93 6.71
C PHE A 49 5.21 -9.47 8.08
N LEU A 50 4.04 -9.98 8.45
CA LEU A 50 3.51 -9.95 9.80
C LEU A 50 3.36 -11.38 10.29
N GLU A 51 4.01 -11.69 11.41
CA GLU A 51 3.89 -12.97 12.08
C GLU A 51 3.16 -12.86 13.42
N HIS A 52 2.35 -13.87 13.71
CA HIS A 52 1.73 -14.09 15.02
C HIS A 52 1.90 -15.55 15.43
N LYS A 53 2.50 -15.80 16.60
CA LYS A 53 2.75 -17.16 17.12
C LYS A 53 3.48 -18.08 16.12
N GLY A 54 4.44 -17.53 15.38
CA GLY A 54 5.25 -18.27 14.39
C GLY A 54 4.54 -18.58 13.07
N GLN A 55 3.38 -17.96 12.81
CA GLN A 55 2.66 -18.09 11.55
C GLN A 55 2.62 -16.74 10.84
N ILE A 56 2.85 -16.73 9.53
CA ILE A 56 2.63 -15.56 8.68
C ILE A 56 1.13 -15.32 8.62
N VAL A 57 0.70 -14.15 9.05
CA VAL A 57 -0.70 -13.73 9.13
C VAL A 57 -1.01 -12.51 8.29
N GLY A 58 -0.03 -12.01 7.56
CA GLY A 58 -0.18 -10.94 6.60
C GLY A 58 1.14 -10.55 5.97
N PHE A 59 1.07 -9.78 4.89
CA PHE A 59 2.21 -9.21 4.22
C PHE A 59 1.83 -7.94 3.45
N THR A 60 2.85 -7.17 3.07
CA THR A 60 2.77 -6.13 2.03
C THR A 60 3.99 -6.24 1.12
N THR A 61 3.80 -6.17 -0.18
CA THR A 61 4.90 -6.13 -1.16
C THR A 61 5.25 -4.69 -1.51
N ILE A 62 6.53 -4.44 -1.76
CA ILE A 62 7.05 -3.08 -1.96
C ILE A 62 8.03 -3.06 -3.13
N GLU A 63 7.80 -2.10 -4.02
CA GLU A 63 8.68 -1.75 -5.12
C GLU A 63 9.30 -0.37 -4.86
N PHE A 64 10.59 -0.24 -5.11
CA PHE A 64 11.37 0.99 -5.05
C PHE A 64 11.94 1.28 -6.42
N TYR A 65 11.65 2.46 -6.96
CA TYR A 65 12.18 2.85 -8.27
C TYR A 65 12.32 4.36 -8.41
N SER A 66 13.28 4.78 -9.23
CA SER A 66 13.53 6.19 -9.50
C SER A 66 12.62 6.71 -10.60
N PHE A 67 12.00 7.88 -10.38
CA PHE A 67 11.21 8.57 -11.39
C PHE A 67 11.50 10.08 -11.33
N GLN A 68 12.04 10.66 -12.41
CA GLN A 68 12.38 12.09 -12.49
C GLN A 68 13.16 12.60 -11.25
N GLN A 69 14.24 11.92 -10.88
CA GLN A 69 15.12 12.23 -9.73
C GLN A 69 14.40 12.17 -8.36
N LYS A 70 13.25 11.49 -8.29
CA LYS A 70 12.52 11.19 -7.04
C LYS A 70 12.60 9.70 -6.81
N MET A 71 12.64 9.30 -5.54
CA MET A 71 12.46 7.91 -5.14
C MET A 71 10.98 7.65 -4.94
N ILE A 72 10.47 6.63 -5.64
CA ILE A 72 9.08 6.19 -5.52
C ILE A 72 9.06 4.88 -4.75
N VAL A 73 8.20 4.84 -3.74
CA VAL A 73 7.80 3.63 -3.02
C VAL A 73 6.42 3.28 -3.51
N TYR A 74 6.29 2.14 -4.18
CA TYR A 74 5.00 1.60 -4.58
C TYR A 74 4.63 0.41 -3.69
N SER A 75 3.53 0.55 -2.96
CA SER A 75 2.94 -0.57 -2.20
C SER A 75 2.07 -1.38 -3.13
N GLY A 76 2.44 -2.64 -3.34
CA GLY A 76 1.63 -3.62 -4.07
C GLY A 76 0.62 -4.30 -3.16
N ASP A 77 0.39 -5.59 -3.40
CA ASP A 77 -0.53 -6.40 -2.63
C ASP A 77 -0.25 -6.34 -1.14
N THR A 78 -1.28 -5.97 -0.38
CA THR A 78 -1.24 -5.81 1.06
C THR A 78 -2.44 -6.52 1.68
N ILE A 79 -2.17 -7.55 2.46
CA ILE A 79 -3.20 -8.31 3.15
C ILE A 79 -2.76 -8.67 4.56
N VAL A 80 -3.67 -8.49 5.51
CA VAL A 80 -3.57 -9.02 6.86
C VAL A 80 -4.87 -9.76 7.10
N MET A 81 -4.81 -10.95 7.67
CA MET A 81 -6.02 -11.71 7.98
C MET A 81 -6.92 -10.92 8.96
N PRO A 82 -8.26 -10.96 8.82
CA PRO A 82 -9.21 -10.16 9.60
C PRO A 82 -9.01 -10.17 11.12
N GLU A 83 -8.74 -11.35 11.68
CA GLU A 83 -8.47 -11.59 13.10
C GLU A 83 -7.25 -10.82 13.63
N HIS A 84 -6.39 -10.33 12.74
CA HIS A 84 -5.15 -9.64 13.06
C HIS A 84 -5.17 -8.14 12.75
N TRP A 85 -6.29 -7.53 12.28
CA TRP A 85 -6.29 -6.12 11.85
C TRP A 85 -5.98 -5.07 12.92
N GLN A 86 -6.20 -5.36 14.20
CA GLN A 86 -6.05 -4.34 15.27
C GLN A 86 -4.58 -4.07 15.65
N GLN A 87 -3.66 -4.96 15.26
CA GLN A 87 -2.23 -4.80 15.50
C GLN A 87 -1.65 -3.58 14.77
N GLN A 88 -0.52 -3.08 15.27
CA GLN A 88 0.16 -1.89 14.72
C GLN A 88 1.60 -2.19 14.26
N SER A 89 2.10 -3.40 14.47
CA SER A 89 3.47 -3.84 14.16
C SER A 89 3.79 -3.72 12.66
N LEU A 90 2.89 -4.16 11.77
CA LEU A 90 3.10 -4.06 10.32
C LEU A 90 3.28 -2.59 9.89
N HIS A 91 2.37 -1.72 10.33
CA HIS A 91 2.41 -0.30 10.01
C HIS A 91 3.65 0.37 10.59
N ALA A 92 4.00 0.05 11.84
CA ALA A 92 5.21 0.58 12.46
C ALA A 92 6.45 0.21 11.64
N ALA A 93 6.65 -1.07 11.35
CA ALA A 93 7.80 -1.54 10.58
C ALA A 93 7.87 -0.90 9.18
N TRP A 94 6.72 -0.75 8.49
CA TRP A 94 6.66 -0.07 7.20
C TRP A 94 7.15 1.38 7.29
N ILE A 95 6.65 2.14 8.27
CA ILE A 95 7.03 3.56 8.45
C ILE A 95 8.51 3.70 8.80
N GLN A 96 9.02 2.84 9.67
CA GLN A 96 10.44 2.82 10.06
C GLN A 96 11.35 2.52 8.87
N ARG A 97 10.92 1.61 7.97
CA ARG A 97 11.63 1.32 6.72
C ARG A 97 11.66 2.50 5.77
N MET A 98 10.55 3.22 5.61
CA MET A 98 10.51 4.44 4.80
C MET A 98 11.41 5.53 5.39
N GLY A 99 11.44 5.62 6.73
CA GLY A 99 12.37 6.46 7.47
C GLY A 99 13.82 6.13 7.14
N LYS A 100 14.18 4.85 7.17
CA LYS A 100 15.53 4.37 6.83
C LYS A 100 15.89 4.73 5.39
N LEU A 101 14.98 4.47 4.45
CA LEU A 101 15.19 4.81 3.03
C LEU A 101 15.43 6.31 2.83
N LYS A 102 14.72 7.16 3.58
CA LYS A 102 14.94 8.62 3.54
C LYS A 102 16.25 9.04 4.19
N GLN A 103 16.69 8.38 5.26
CA GLN A 103 18.01 8.62 5.87
C GLN A 103 19.15 8.23 4.93
N GLU A 104 18.99 7.13 4.18
CA GLU A 104 19.93 6.67 3.15
C GLU A 104 19.97 7.62 1.93
N ASN A 105 18.89 8.36 1.69
CA ASN A 105 18.72 9.26 0.52
C ASN A 105 18.25 10.67 0.95
N PRO A 106 19.03 11.42 1.73
CA PRO A 106 18.56 12.63 2.40
C PRO A 106 18.13 13.73 1.42
N THR A 107 18.83 13.88 0.29
CA THR A 107 18.56 14.91 -0.72
C THR A 107 17.55 14.49 -1.78
N THR A 108 17.19 13.21 -1.85
CA THR A 108 16.22 12.71 -2.84
C THR A 108 14.80 12.81 -2.26
N PRO A 109 13.85 13.48 -2.95
CA PRO A 109 12.45 13.44 -2.55
C PRO A 109 11.91 12.02 -2.60
N LEU A 110 11.19 11.62 -1.55
CA LEU A 110 10.64 10.28 -1.40
C LEU A 110 9.11 10.36 -1.46
N TYR A 111 8.47 9.58 -2.32
CA TYR A 111 7.02 9.57 -2.50
C TYR A 111 6.46 8.17 -2.34
N TRP A 112 5.37 8.05 -1.59
CA TRP A 112 4.56 6.86 -1.52
C TRP A 112 3.47 6.92 -2.59
N PHE A 113 3.61 6.09 -3.62
CA PHE A 113 2.63 5.87 -4.67
C PHE A 113 1.77 4.66 -4.28
N LEU A 114 0.47 4.88 -4.09
CA LEU A 114 -0.42 3.89 -3.51
C LEU A 114 -1.66 3.74 -4.38
N LEU A 115 -2.00 2.50 -4.72
CA LEU A 115 -3.20 2.16 -5.46
C LEU A 115 -4.19 1.58 -4.45
N VAL A 116 -5.35 2.23 -4.32
CA VAL A 116 -6.26 1.98 -3.20
C VAL A 116 -7.52 1.27 -3.68
N LYS A 117 -7.55 -0.05 -3.47
CA LYS A 117 -8.70 -0.93 -3.72
C LYS A 117 -9.84 -0.79 -2.71
N GLY A 118 -9.62 -0.16 -1.56
CA GLY A 118 -10.64 -0.10 -0.51
C GLY A 118 -10.44 1.03 0.50
N TYR A 119 -11.55 1.48 1.10
CA TYR A 119 -11.56 2.63 1.99
C TYR A 119 -10.71 2.43 3.26
N ARG A 120 -10.55 1.18 3.75
CA ARG A 120 -9.66 0.92 4.89
C ARG A 120 -8.22 1.31 4.57
N THR A 121 -7.74 1.00 3.37
CA THR A 121 -6.42 1.40 2.91
C THR A 121 -6.34 2.92 2.74
N TYR A 122 -7.39 3.55 2.19
CA TYR A 122 -7.46 5.02 2.08
C TYR A 122 -7.32 5.73 3.44
N LYS A 123 -7.91 5.18 4.50
CA LYS A 123 -7.80 5.72 5.87
C LYS A 123 -6.36 5.79 6.38
N TYR A 124 -5.46 4.93 5.91
CA TYR A 124 -4.05 5.02 6.32
C TYR A 124 -3.43 6.33 5.90
N LEU A 125 -3.69 6.83 4.69
CA LEU A 125 -3.20 8.14 4.24
C LEU A 125 -3.64 9.27 5.18
N ILE A 126 -4.88 9.22 5.65
CA ILE A 126 -5.48 10.22 6.55
C ILE A 126 -4.76 10.26 7.91
N VAL A 127 -4.47 9.09 8.49
CA VAL A 127 -3.82 9.01 9.80
C VAL A 127 -2.30 9.17 9.71
N PHE A 128 -1.74 9.01 8.51
CA PHE A 128 -0.31 8.98 8.27
C PHE A 128 0.25 10.34 7.85
N ALA A 129 -0.41 11.01 6.91
CA ALA A 129 0.08 12.20 6.25
C ALA A 129 -0.76 13.45 6.59
N LYS A 130 -0.13 14.62 6.48
CA LYS A 130 -0.78 15.93 6.56
C LYS A 130 -1.27 16.37 5.19
N LYS A 131 -0.46 16.17 4.15
CA LYS A 131 -0.78 16.46 2.74
C LYS A 131 -0.61 15.20 1.90
N PHE A 132 -1.64 14.86 1.14
CA PHE A 132 -1.62 13.78 0.18
C PHE A 132 -2.64 14.03 -0.93
N TYR A 133 -2.50 13.31 -2.03
CA TYR A 133 -3.45 13.29 -3.12
C TYR A 133 -4.12 11.91 -3.21
N PRO A 134 -5.42 11.84 -3.56
CA PRO A 134 -6.40 12.93 -3.53
C PRO A 134 -6.93 13.17 -2.11
N HIS A 135 -7.15 14.42 -1.72
CA HIS A 135 -7.76 14.81 -0.45
C HIS A 135 -9.13 15.49 -0.69
N TRP A 136 -10.09 15.30 0.22
CA TRP A 136 -11.45 15.82 0.06
C TRP A 136 -11.56 17.33 0.35
N ASP A 137 -10.75 17.86 1.26
CA ASP A 137 -10.76 19.28 1.64
C ASP A 137 -9.62 20.11 1.01
N GLU A 138 -8.63 19.48 0.33
CA GLU A 138 -7.45 20.21 -0.18
C GLU A 138 -7.05 19.70 -1.57
N THR A 139 -6.96 20.61 -2.53
CA THR A 139 -6.42 20.29 -3.86
C THR A 139 -4.90 20.26 -3.81
N GLN A 140 -4.30 19.19 -4.34
CA GLN A 140 -2.85 19.03 -4.44
C GLN A 140 -2.41 18.92 -5.91
N PRO A 141 -2.40 20.02 -6.69
CA PRO A 141 -2.17 19.97 -8.14
C PRO A 141 -0.81 19.37 -8.51
N THR A 142 0.25 19.69 -7.78
CA THR A 142 1.60 19.14 -8.00
C THR A 142 1.65 17.64 -7.72
N LEU A 143 1.00 17.18 -6.65
CA LEU A 143 0.92 15.74 -6.35
C LEU A 143 0.05 15.02 -7.36
N LYS A 144 -1.06 15.61 -7.80
CA LYS A 144 -1.90 15.06 -8.87
C LYS A 144 -1.08 14.86 -10.14
N GLN A 145 -0.36 15.89 -10.58
CA GLN A 145 0.44 15.80 -11.81
C GLN A 145 1.47 14.67 -11.74
N LEU A 146 2.16 14.52 -10.60
CA LEU A 146 3.09 13.41 -10.40
C LEU A 146 2.37 12.05 -10.34
N ALA A 147 1.23 11.98 -9.66
CA ALA A 147 0.42 10.76 -9.58
C ALA A 147 -0.08 10.31 -10.96
N ASP A 148 -0.57 11.24 -11.77
CA ASP A 148 -1.00 11.00 -13.15
C ASP A 148 0.18 10.45 -13.98
N GLN A 149 1.36 11.07 -13.89
CA GLN A 149 2.56 10.62 -14.62
C GLN A 149 3.01 9.22 -14.21
N LEU A 150 3.00 8.91 -12.91
CA LEU A 150 3.34 7.58 -12.40
C LEU A 150 2.31 6.54 -12.84
N ALA A 151 1.03 6.87 -12.78
CA ALA A 151 -0.04 5.96 -13.16
C ALA A 151 -0.07 5.68 -14.66
N ILE A 152 0.12 6.70 -15.50
CA ILE A 152 0.27 6.52 -16.96
C ILE A 152 1.47 5.63 -17.26
N ALA A 153 2.62 5.88 -16.61
CA ALA A 153 3.83 5.10 -16.86
C ALA A 153 3.69 3.62 -16.46
N LYS A 154 2.93 3.33 -15.39
CA LYS A 154 2.82 1.97 -14.82
C LYS A 154 1.60 1.18 -15.34
N PHE A 155 0.49 1.85 -15.63
CA PHE A 155 -0.80 1.22 -15.97
C PHE A 155 -1.32 1.57 -17.36
N ALA A 156 -0.66 2.49 -18.07
CA ALA A 156 -1.00 2.89 -19.43
C ALA A 156 -2.51 3.16 -19.60
N ASP A 157 -3.16 2.44 -20.52
CA ASP A 157 -4.55 2.62 -20.89
C ASP A 157 -5.55 2.26 -19.78
N LEU A 158 -5.13 1.55 -18.74
CA LEU A 158 -5.99 1.27 -17.59
C LEU A 158 -6.20 2.50 -16.70
N TYR A 159 -5.34 3.51 -16.80
CA TYR A 159 -5.44 4.71 -15.96
C TYR A 159 -6.31 5.79 -16.59
N ASN A 160 -7.41 6.12 -15.92
CA ASN A 160 -8.28 7.22 -16.29
C ASN A 160 -7.86 8.51 -15.59
N VAL A 161 -7.22 9.42 -16.34
CA VAL A 161 -6.71 10.70 -15.83
C VAL A 161 -7.79 11.66 -15.32
N GLN A 162 -9.03 11.53 -15.82
CA GLN A 162 -10.15 12.39 -15.42
C GLN A 162 -10.67 12.00 -14.03
N THR A 163 -10.79 10.69 -13.77
CA THR A 163 -11.29 10.17 -12.50
C THR A 163 -10.17 10.01 -11.47
N GLY A 164 -8.92 9.78 -11.92
CA GLY A 164 -7.78 9.43 -11.08
C GLY A 164 -7.78 7.97 -10.65
N VAL A 165 -8.46 7.10 -11.40
CA VAL A 165 -8.67 5.69 -11.08
C VAL A 165 -7.98 4.80 -12.10
N VAL A 166 -7.37 3.71 -11.65
CA VAL A 166 -6.99 2.59 -12.51
C VAL A 166 -8.21 1.66 -12.63
N GLU A 167 -8.76 1.58 -13.83
CA GLU A 167 -9.93 0.79 -14.19
C GLU A 167 -9.49 -0.66 -14.48
N CYS A 168 -9.23 -1.38 -13.39
CA CYS A 168 -8.71 -2.74 -13.45
C CYS A 168 -9.72 -3.71 -14.10
N PRO A 169 -9.28 -4.58 -15.04
CA PRO A 169 -10.05 -5.71 -15.52
C PRO A 169 -10.46 -6.69 -14.40
N SER A 170 -11.43 -7.57 -14.68
CA SER A 170 -11.92 -8.53 -13.68
C SER A 170 -10.90 -9.58 -13.25
N ASP A 171 -9.81 -9.75 -14.00
CA ASP A 171 -8.72 -10.69 -13.72
C ASP A 171 -7.48 -10.02 -13.09
N TYR A 172 -7.62 -8.80 -12.55
CA TYR A 172 -6.53 -8.02 -11.93
C TYR A 172 -6.43 -8.14 -10.39
N GLY A 173 -7.21 -9.02 -9.78
CA GLY A 173 -7.26 -9.20 -8.33
C GLY A 173 -8.14 -8.14 -7.65
N TYR A 174 -9.19 -8.59 -6.98
CA TYR A 174 -10.06 -7.74 -6.15
C TYR A 174 -10.38 -8.43 -4.84
N LEU A 175 -10.64 -7.64 -3.80
CA LEU A 175 -11.03 -8.16 -2.49
C LEU A 175 -12.42 -8.80 -2.56
N LYS A 176 -12.60 -9.92 -1.86
CA LYS A 176 -13.92 -10.52 -1.67
C LYS A 176 -14.89 -9.52 -1.02
N GLU A 177 -16.16 -9.61 -1.40
CA GLU A 177 -17.19 -8.62 -1.06
C GLU A 177 -17.27 -8.32 0.44
N ASP A 178 -17.17 -9.35 1.28
CA ASP A 178 -17.23 -9.26 2.75
C ASP A 178 -16.11 -8.40 3.36
N LEU A 179 -15.00 -8.22 2.65
CA LEU A 179 -13.87 -7.40 3.08
C LEU A 179 -13.92 -5.96 2.54
N THR A 180 -14.78 -5.70 1.56
CA THR A 180 -14.94 -4.38 0.94
C THR A 180 -15.89 -3.47 1.72
N GLU A 181 -16.71 -4.04 2.60
CA GLU A 181 -17.73 -3.30 3.34
C GLU A 181 -17.17 -2.18 4.22
N ILE A 182 -17.77 -1.00 4.05
CA ILE A 182 -17.52 0.15 4.91
C ILE A 182 -18.57 0.15 6.02
N ALA A 183 -18.14 0.04 7.28
CA ALA A 183 -19.04 0.07 8.43
C ALA A 183 -19.95 1.31 8.42
N ALA A 184 -21.21 1.16 8.81
CA ALA A 184 -22.23 2.22 8.70
C ALA A 184 -21.81 3.57 9.33
N HIS A 185 -21.12 3.53 10.48
CA HIS A 185 -20.64 4.74 11.16
C HIS A 185 -19.49 5.45 10.42
N GLU A 186 -18.77 4.76 9.54
CA GLU A 186 -17.73 5.34 8.69
C GLU A 186 -18.30 5.96 7.42
N GLN A 187 -19.42 5.45 6.89
CA GLN A 187 -20.04 5.93 5.65
C GLN A 187 -20.49 7.41 5.73
N GLN A 188 -20.76 7.91 6.94
CA GLN A 188 -21.14 9.31 7.16
C GLN A 188 -19.94 10.28 7.15
N LYS A 189 -18.70 9.78 7.16
CA LYS A 189 -17.51 10.64 7.15
C LYS A 189 -17.26 11.18 5.75
N LYS A 190 -16.87 12.46 5.67
CA LYS A 190 -16.48 13.13 4.42
C LYS A 190 -15.45 12.33 3.61
N SER A 191 -14.45 11.75 4.29
CA SER A 191 -13.41 10.93 3.67
C SER A 191 -13.97 9.68 2.98
N SER A 192 -14.96 9.02 3.58
CA SER A 192 -15.61 7.83 3.00
C SER A 192 -16.46 8.22 1.81
N GLN A 193 -17.26 9.27 1.95
CA GLN A 193 -18.10 9.79 0.86
C GLN A 193 -17.25 10.22 -0.32
N PHE A 194 -16.14 10.91 -0.05
CA PHE A 194 -15.18 11.30 -1.08
C PHE A 194 -14.57 10.09 -1.79
N PHE A 195 -14.06 9.10 -1.05
CA PHE A 195 -13.52 7.87 -1.65
C PHE A 195 -14.55 7.17 -2.55
N LEU A 196 -15.77 6.96 -2.05
CA LEU A 196 -16.86 6.33 -2.80
C LEU A 196 -17.26 7.14 -4.05
N SER A 197 -17.23 8.46 -3.97
CA SER A 197 -17.51 9.33 -5.12
C SER A 197 -16.41 9.27 -6.19
N LYS A 198 -15.16 9.05 -5.79
CA LYS A 198 -14.01 8.98 -6.69
C LYS A 198 -13.84 7.61 -7.33
N ASN A 199 -14.12 6.55 -6.57
CA ASN A 199 -14.00 5.17 -7.04
C ASN A 199 -15.28 4.39 -6.71
N PRO A 200 -16.39 4.66 -7.41
CA PRO A 200 -17.67 4.01 -7.13
C PRO A 200 -17.64 2.50 -7.40
N ASN A 201 -16.73 2.04 -8.27
CA ASN A 201 -16.58 0.64 -8.68
C ASN A 201 -15.41 -0.07 -7.97
N TYR A 202 -14.94 0.44 -6.83
CA TYR A 202 -13.81 -0.14 -6.08
C TYR A 202 -14.01 -1.63 -5.75
N TYR A 203 -15.26 -2.06 -5.51
CA TYR A 203 -15.61 -3.46 -5.23
C TYR A 203 -15.36 -4.39 -6.44
N GLN A 204 -15.25 -3.84 -7.65
CA GLN A 204 -14.88 -4.58 -8.87
C GLN A 204 -13.36 -4.65 -9.08
N GLY A 205 -12.57 -4.12 -8.14
CA GLY A 205 -11.10 -4.12 -8.21
C GLY A 205 -10.46 -2.84 -8.72
N HIS A 206 -11.25 -1.85 -9.13
CA HIS A 206 -10.73 -0.54 -9.54
C HIS A 206 -10.01 0.16 -8.38
N GLU A 207 -8.96 0.89 -8.70
CA GLU A 207 -8.02 1.40 -7.69
C GLU A 207 -7.88 2.90 -7.77
N LEU A 208 -8.14 3.58 -6.66
CA LEU A 208 -7.91 5.02 -6.58
C LEU A 208 -6.41 5.30 -6.48
N VAL A 209 -5.87 6.05 -7.44
CA VAL A 209 -4.46 6.45 -7.42
C VAL A 209 -4.25 7.49 -6.34
N CYS A 210 -3.35 7.19 -5.41
CA CYS A 210 -2.99 8.08 -4.32
C CYS A 210 -1.48 8.34 -4.30
N LEU A 211 -1.09 9.51 -3.81
CA LEU A 211 0.31 9.91 -3.70
C LEU A 211 0.54 10.78 -2.47
N CYS A 212 1.62 10.50 -1.74
CA CYS A 212 2.03 11.28 -0.57
C CYS A 212 3.55 11.44 -0.55
N GLU A 213 4.04 12.64 -0.24
CA GLU A 213 5.47 12.81 0.07
C GLU A 213 5.79 12.20 1.45
N LEU A 214 6.86 11.41 1.52
CA LEU A 214 7.40 10.81 2.73
C LEU A 214 8.52 11.70 3.29
N SER A 215 8.13 12.71 4.04
CA SER A 215 9.03 13.60 4.78
C SER A 215 8.57 13.76 6.22
N ALA A 216 9.51 13.94 7.15
CA ALA A 216 9.17 14.10 8.57
C ALA A 216 8.15 15.26 8.78
N ASP A 217 8.22 16.31 7.98
CA ASP A 217 7.32 17.46 8.06
C ASP A 217 5.92 17.15 7.54
N ASN A 218 5.78 16.26 6.55
CA ASN A 218 4.48 15.87 6.03
C ASN A 218 3.80 14.77 6.86
N LEU A 219 4.51 14.10 7.78
CA LEU A 219 3.92 13.04 8.60
C LEU A 219 3.19 13.56 9.85
N GLN A 220 2.09 12.90 10.19
CA GLN A 220 1.41 13.09 11.47
C GLN A 220 2.33 12.71 12.62
N ARG A 221 2.18 13.33 13.80
CA ARG A 221 3.15 13.22 14.91
C ARG A 221 3.51 11.78 15.31
N ARG A 222 2.54 10.86 15.30
CA ARG A 222 2.77 9.45 15.62
C ARG A 222 3.61 8.75 14.53
N ALA A 223 3.25 8.97 13.27
CA ALA A 223 4.00 8.44 12.12
C ALA A 223 5.41 9.04 12.04
N GLN A 224 5.54 10.34 12.28
CA GLN A 224 6.83 11.05 12.30
C GLN A 224 7.80 10.43 13.31
N LYS A 225 7.34 10.10 14.54
CA LYS A 225 8.19 9.44 15.54
C LYS A 225 8.74 8.09 15.05
N LEU A 226 7.88 7.27 14.46
CA LEU A 226 8.27 5.98 13.88
C LEU A 226 9.21 6.18 12.68
N PHE A 227 8.95 7.17 11.84
CA PHE A 227 9.78 7.46 10.67
C PHE A 227 11.20 7.91 11.05
N LEU A 228 11.38 8.52 12.22
CA LEU A 228 12.69 8.90 12.74
C LEU A 228 13.38 7.76 13.50
N ASP A 229 12.63 6.73 13.92
CA ASP A 229 13.12 5.55 14.63
C ASP A 229 13.30 4.37 13.65
N THR A 230 14.46 4.30 13.00
CA THR A 230 14.69 3.40 11.86
C THR A 230 15.09 1.97 12.23
N ASN A 231 14.65 1.52 13.41
CA ASN A 231 14.82 0.15 13.90
C ASN A 231 13.90 -0.81 13.13
N ILE A 232 14.46 -1.50 12.14
CA ILE A 232 13.76 -2.50 11.34
C ILE A 232 14.49 -3.84 11.36
N GLU A 233 13.72 -4.92 11.35
CA GLU A 233 14.22 -6.28 11.28
C GLU A 233 14.23 -6.74 9.82
N TYR A 234 15.37 -7.29 9.38
CA TYR A 234 15.48 -8.02 8.12
C TYR A 234 15.82 -9.47 8.41
N ARG A 235 15.19 -10.39 7.69
CA ARG A 235 15.50 -11.82 7.74
C ARG A 235 15.88 -12.29 6.34
N ASN A 236 16.98 -13.03 6.21
CA ASN A 236 17.43 -13.59 4.92
C ASN A 236 17.22 -15.10 4.82
N GLU A 237 16.35 -15.64 5.67
CA GLU A 237 16.07 -17.07 5.84
C GLU A 237 14.91 -17.56 4.97
#